data_AF-A0AAD7KDX4-F1
#
_entry.id   AF-A0AAD7KDX4-F1
#
_cell.length_a   1.000
_cell.length_b   1.000
_cell.length_c   1.000
_cell.angle_alpha   90.00
_cell.angle_beta   90.00
_cell.angle_gamma   90.00
#
_symmetry.space_group_name_H-M   'P 1'
#
loop_
_entity.id
_entity.type
_entity.pdbx_description
1 polymer ?
#
loop_
_entity_poly.entity_id
_entity_poly.type
_entity_poly.pdbx_seq_one_letter_code
_entity_poly.pdbx_strand_id
1 'polypeptide(L)'
;MLSRSAAPIVVPDSPVIPDPSAPFVYDWEAPHADTPPVPPLSFNGYPGPNPLPLHRLKFNPLGLYELRRHLGLPLEWNSYRTRFLASDLAWFASGASEDNQHWPNGQGFFPEFHGLRNSVPTNPAGYTARKEFSEKIRKVIFDLLTIWNRTWGSTTMLLHVEGTTAPNTPAAPEYLHASVYLPPAFIGGHPESHHAIAQIAQSFIESIGVPTVRQWTANAAHANWHLNQTDDAPAPNEVSDNTLVPAPVHRHAAHYIFRGRHAGWRSPVAAAVDGGGADNTPAPSSQDSDQSRYGSEPPEFTADALALLSALERIAQLEQEADQTVSQLHMLMEEATDLQTRNHSAADEQRRLHMVIASLQEQLTAASAALSSRSPPSYTSHLTSPVRVSRASPMLSTPGRSQTDQPLHMTTAYLDSVVATSHMASVRLMVRYVPLTRWSKELRKLALGEVLQEGILNALMDDLEL
;
A
#
# COMPACT_ATOMS: atom_id res chain seq x y z
N MET A 1 -4.33 78.37 -20.03
CA MET A 1 -2.99 78.02 -19.53
C MET A 1 -3.13 77.11 -18.31
N LEU A 2 -3.12 75.80 -18.51
CA LEU A 2 -2.96 74.82 -17.41
C LEU A 2 -2.02 73.72 -17.92
N SER A 3 -0.80 73.76 -17.40
CA SER A 3 0.29 72.82 -17.68
C SER A 3 -0.01 71.50 -16.98
N ARG A 4 -0.10 70.40 -17.74
CA ARG A 4 -0.18 69.03 -17.19
C ARG A 4 1.23 68.50 -17.02
N SER A 5 1.66 68.33 -15.77
CA SER A 5 2.88 67.65 -15.39
C SER A 5 2.74 66.15 -15.67
N ALA A 6 3.57 65.60 -16.56
CA ALA A 6 3.66 64.17 -16.79
C ALA A 6 4.36 63.49 -15.61
N ALA A 7 3.80 62.39 -15.11
CA ALA A 7 4.42 61.57 -14.08
C ALA A 7 5.61 60.78 -14.69
N PRO A 8 6.71 60.58 -13.95
CA PRO A 8 7.87 59.87 -14.44
C PRO A 8 7.56 58.39 -14.65
N ILE A 9 8.00 57.88 -15.79
CA ILE A 9 7.99 56.45 -16.14
C ILE A 9 8.97 55.75 -15.20
N VAL A 10 8.45 54.92 -14.30
CA VAL A 10 9.24 54.03 -13.46
C VAL A 10 9.73 52.88 -14.34
N VAL A 11 11.03 52.89 -14.64
CA VAL A 11 11.69 51.77 -15.32
C VAL A 11 11.75 50.60 -14.32
N PRO A 12 11.26 49.40 -14.66
CA PRO A 12 11.38 48.26 -13.77
C PRO A 12 12.85 47.95 -13.50
N ASP A 13 13.20 47.79 -12.23
CA ASP A 13 14.54 47.44 -11.79
C ASP A 13 15.04 46.19 -12.52
N SER A 14 16.32 46.19 -12.89
CA SER A 14 16.97 45.08 -13.57
C SER A 14 16.76 43.77 -12.78
N PRO A 15 16.58 42.62 -13.47
CA PRO A 15 16.36 41.35 -12.80
C PRO A 15 17.52 41.08 -11.83
N VAL A 16 17.18 40.94 -10.55
CA VAL A 16 18.12 40.58 -9.49
C VAL A 16 18.70 39.22 -9.84
N ILE A 17 19.99 39.17 -10.17
CA ILE A 17 20.71 37.91 -10.38
C ILE A 17 20.85 37.28 -8.99
N PRO A 18 20.26 36.09 -8.73
CA PRO A 18 20.35 35.47 -7.42
C PRO A 18 21.81 35.12 -7.09
N ASP A 19 22.18 35.33 -5.83
CA ASP A 19 23.50 34.99 -5.30
C ASP A 19 23.76 33.48 -5.51
N PRO A 20 24.79 33.09 -6.30
CA PRO A 20 25.09 31.69 -6.58
C PRO A 20 25.54 30.90 -5.35
N SER A 21 25.80 31.57 -4.22
CA SER A 21 26.16 30.94 -2.95
C SER A 21 24.99 30.73 -1.98
N ALA A 22 23.82 31.32 -2.25
CA ALA A 22 22.64 31.09 -1.44
C ALA A 22 22.13 29.64 -1.62
N PRO A 23 21.79 28.91 -0.55
CA PRO A 23 21.22 27.58 -0.68
C PRO A 23 19.92 27.69 -1.47
N PHE A 24 19.90 27.08 -2.66
CA PHE A 24 18.76 27.12 -3.55
C PHE A 24 17.59 26.38 -2.87
N VAL A 25 16.60 27.13 -2.40
CA VAL A 25 15.35 26.57 -1.90
C VAL A 25 14.49 26.26 -3.12
N TYR A 26 14.34 24.99 -3.43
CA TYR A 26 13.52 24.55 -4.56
C TYR A 26 12.05 24.69 -4.17
N ASP A 27 11.37 25.72 -4.67
CA ASP A 27 9.90 25.78 -4.57
C ASP A 27 9.27 24.91 -5.67
N TRP A 28 9.23 23.60 -5.45
CA TRP A 28 8.55 22.64 -6.34
C TRP A 28 7.02 22.68 -6.19
N GLU A 29 6.48 23.52 -5.32
CA GLU A 29 5.07 23.45 -4.95
C GLU A 29 4.20 24.31 -5.85
N ALA A 30 4.72 25.39 -6.45
CA ALA A 30 3.93 26.31 -7.25
C ALA A 30 4.62 26.68 -8.58
N PRO A 31 4.01 26.39 -9.73
CA PRO A 31 4.45 26.93 -11.02
C PRO A 31 4.03 28.40 -11.13
N HIS A 32 4.78 29.33 -10.52
CA HIS A 32 4.54 30.75 -10.76
C HIS A 32 5.21 31.20 -12.07
N ALA A 33 4.55 32.08 -12.81
CA ALA A 33 5.12 32.69 -14.02
C ALA A 33 6.40 33.49 -13.74
N ASP A 34 6.54 34.00 -12.51
CA ASP A 34 7.65 34.86 -12.09
C ASP A 34 8.71 34.15 -11.23
N THR A 35 8.48 32.89 -10.83
CA THR A 35 9.52 32.09 -10.19
C THR A 35 10.51 31.63 -11.26
N PRO A 36 11.82 31.86 -11.09
CA PRO A 36 12.81 31.32 -12.02
C PRO A 36 12.59 29.80 -12.14
N PRO A 37 12.65 29.24 -13.36
CA PRO A 37 12.40 27.83 -13.58
C PRO A 37 13.26 27.02 -12.63
N VAL A 38 12.64 26.04 -11.95
CA VAL A 38 13.29 25.06 -11.08
C VAL A 38 14.63 24.67 -11.73
N PRO A 39 15.78 24.83 -11.04
CA PRO A 39 17.07 24.71 -11.70
C PRO A 39 17.20 23.30 -12.28
N PRO A 40 17.91 23.17 -13.41
CA PRO A 40 17.93 21.96 -14.20
C PRO A 40 18.50 20.81 -13.37
N LEU A 41 17.62 19.91 -12.92
CA LEU A 41 17.99 18.66 -12.28
C LEU A 41 18.45 17.73 -13.41
N SER A 42 19.72 17.89 -13.76
CA SER A 42 20.56 17.02 -14.60
C SER A 42 19.86 15.83 -15.26
N PHE A 43 19.21 16.06 -16.40
CA PHE A 43 19.21 15.26 -17.63
C PHE A 43 18.39 16.04 -18.70
N ASN A 44 18.99 17.08 -19.28
CA ASN A 44 18.56 17.78 -20.50
C ASN A 44 17.14 18.39 -20.63
N GLY A 45 16.29 18.41 -19.60
CA GLY A 45 14.94 18.96 -19.73
C GLY A 45 14.66 20.10 -18.76
N TYR A 46 14.75 21.36 -19.22
CA TYR A 46 13.90 22.40 -18.63
C TYR A 46 12.45 21.93 -18.74
N PRO A 47 11.57 22.24 -17.76
CA PRO A 47 10.14 22.02 -17.95
C PRO A 47 9.76 22.75 -19.25
N GLY A 48 9.42 21.97 -20.27
CA GLY A 48 9.10 22.51 -21.59
C GLY A 48 7.89 23.43 -21.49
N PRO A 49 7.59 24.24 -22.52
CA PRO A 49 6.41 25.10 -22.53
C PRO A 49 5.11 24.33 -22.25
N ASN A 50 5.09 23.04 -22.62
CA ASN A 50 3.99 22.12 -22.35
C ASN A 50 4.31 21.20 -21.16
N PRO A 51 3.33 20.89 -20.29
CA PRO A 51 3.53 19.93 -19.22
C PRO A 51 3.74 18.51 -19.75
N LEU A 52 4.48 17.69 -19.01
CA LEU A 52 4.71 16.28 -19.37
C LEU A 52 3.39 15.50 -19.39
N PRO A 53 3.12 14.59 -20.36
CA PRO A 53 1.87 13.82 -20.36
C PRO A 53 1.59 13.10 -19.02
N LEU A 54 0.33 13.07 -18.57
CA LEU A 54 -0.07 12.54 -17.24
C LEU A 54 0.50 11.14 -16.93
N HIS A 55 0.48 10.22 -17.90
CA HIS A 55 0.99 8.84 -17.74
C HIS A 55 2.53 8.76 -17.58
N ARG A 56 3.25 9.86 -17.83
CA ARG A 56 4.71 9.95 -17.63
C ARG A 56 5.09 10.57 -16.30
N LEU A 57 4.13 11.11 -15.55
CA LEU A 57 4.39 11.65 -14.23
C LEU A 57 4.83 10.52 -13.28
N LYS A 58 5.71 10.85 -12.35
CA LYS A 58 6.30 9.92 -11.37
C LYS A 58 6.13 10.47 -9.96
N PHE A 59 6.10 9.60 -8.97
CA PHE A 59 6.02 10.01 -7.56
C PHE A 59 7.33 10.63 -7.08
N ASN A 60 7.49 11.92 -7.33
CA ASN A 60 8.63 12.73 -6.94
C ASN A 60 8.27 14.25 -7.01
N PRO A 61 9.13 15.16 -6.52
CA PRO A 61 8.84 16.60 -6.53
C PRO A 61 8.53 17.16 -7.93
N LEU A 62 9.24 16.70 -8.97
CA LEU A 62 8.99 17.14 -10.34
C LEU A 62 7.63 16.68 -10.86
N GLY A 63 7.20 15.47 -10.51
CA GLY A 63 5.89 14.94 -10.86
C GLY A 63 4.76 15.71 -10.21
N LEU A 64 4.90 16.14 -8.95
CA LEU A 64 3.93 17.04 -8.31
C LEU A 64 3.85 18.40 -9.03
N TYR A 65 5.00 18.98 -9.37
CA TYR A 65 5.07 20.23 -10.11
C TYR A 65 4.36 20.12 -11.47
N GLU A 66 4.67 19.08 -12.24
CA GLU A 66 4.06 18.83 -13.56
C GLU A 66 2.57 18.48 -13.46
N LEU A 67 2.15 17.73 -12.44
CA LEU A 67 0.73 17.51 -12.15
C LEU A 67 0.02 18.84 -11.91
N ARG A 68 0.62 19.74 -11.12
CA ARG A 68 0.05 21.05 -10.85
C ARG A 68 -0.05 21.92 -12.10
N ARG A 69 0.88 21.79 -13.05
CA ARG A 69 0.76 22.45 -14.36
C ARG A 69 -0.43 21.94 -15.19
N HIS A 70 -0.79 20.66 -15.09
CA HIS A 70 -2.00 20.13 -15.71
C HIS A 70 -3.28 20.62 -15.04
N LEU A 71 -3.30 20.60 -13.71
CA LEU A 71 -4.47 20.99 -12.92
C LEU A 71 -4.68 22.52 -12.90
N GLY A 72 -3.64 23.29 -13.23
CA GLY A 72 -3.60 24.72 -13.06
C GLY A 72 -3.42 25.14 -11.59
N LEU A 73 -3.12 26.42 -11.41
CA LEU A 73 -3.11 27.04 -10.08
C LEU A 73 -4.50 27.62 -9.79
N PRO A 74 -5.22 27.11 -8.78
CA PRO A 74 -6.47 27.74 -8.34
C PRO A 74 -6.18 29.15 -7.79
N LEU A 75 -7.16 30.06 -7.88
CA LEU A 75 -7.02 31.44 -7.42
C LEU A 75 -6.62 31.50 -5.94
N GLU A 76 -7.13 30.57 -5.14
CA GLU A 76 -6.87 30.47 -3.70
C GLU A 76 -5.69 29.56 -3.36
N TRP A 77 -4.82 29.22 -4.32
CA TRP A 77 -3.67 28.33 -4.10
C TRP A 77 -2.89 28.71 -2.85
N ASN A 78 -2.53 29.98 -2.69
CA ASN A 78 -1.74 30.44 -1.54
C ASN A 78 -2.46 30.24 -0.20
N SER A 79 -3.80 30.33 -0.19
CA SER A 79 -4.59 30.15 1.04
C SER A 79 -4.76 28.68 1.43
N TYR A 80 -4.74 27.76 0.45
CA TYR A 80 -4.96 26.33 0.65
C TYR A 80 -3.80 25.46 0.17
N ARG A 81 -2.60 26.03 0.07
CA ARG A 81 -1.41 25.40 -0.51
C ARG A 81 -1.16 24.00 0.04
N THR A 82 -1.21 23.85 1.37
CA THR A 82 -1.01 22.55 2.04
C THR A 82 -2.07 21.51 1.68
N ARG A 83 -3.33 21.91 1.48
CA ARG A 83 -4.42 21.00 1.10
C ARG A 83 -4.30 20.55 -0.34
N PHE A 84 -3.94 21.46 -1.24
CA PHE A 84 -3.71 21.12 -2.63
C PHE A 84 -2.49 20.21 -2.80
N LEU A 85 -1.39 20.46 -2.08
CA LEU A 85 -0.24 19.56 -2.05
C LEU A 85 -0.59 18.17 -1.50
N ALA A 86 -1.42 18.10 -0.45
CA ALA A 86 -1.92 16.84 0.06
C ALA A 86 -2.74 16.07 -0.99
N SER A 87 -3.58 16.78 -1.76
CA SER A 87 -4.34 16.20 -2.87
C SER A 87 -3.42 15.69 -3.98
N ASP A 88 -2.36 16.42 -4.31
CA ASP A 88 -1.41 15.99 -5.35
C ASP A 88 -0.64 14.73 -4.92
N LEU A 89 -0.22 14.67 -3.65
CA LEU A 89 0.39 13.46 -3.09
C LEU A 89 -0.58 12.27 -3.11
N ALA A 90 -1.85 12.50 -2.75
CA ALA A 90 -2.88 11.46 -2.78
C ALA A 90 -3.17 10.95 -4.21
N TRP A 91 -3.07 11.82 -5.22
CA TRP A 91 -3.23 11.43 -6.63
C TRP A 91 -2.22 10.34 -7.02
N PHE A 92 -0.96 10.49 -6.62
CA PHE A 92 0.08 9.49 -6.90
C PHE A 92 -0.03 8.23 -6.04
N ALA A 93 -0.54 8.35 -4.81
CA ALA A 93 -0.68 7.22 -3.90
C ALA A 93 -1.92 6.36 -4.19
N SER A 94 -2.89 6.89 -4.94
CA SER A 94 -4.14 6.20 -5.26
C SER A 94 -3.88 4.88 -6.00
N GLY A 95 -4.37 3.77 -5.44
CA GLY A 95 -4.21 2.43 -6.00
C GLY A 95 -2.88 1.73 -5.66
N ALA A 96 -1.93 2.41 -4.99
CA ALA A 96 -0.64 1.83 -4.64
C ALA A 96 -0.74 0.68 -3.62
N SER A 97 -1.89 0.52 -2.95
CA SER A 97 -2.18 -0.63 -2.07
C SER A 97 -2.74 -1.85 -2.80
N GLU A 98 -3.10 -1.71 -4.09
CA GLU A 98 -3.83 -2.73 -4.87
C GLU A 98 -3.15 -3.01 -6.24
N ASP A 99 -1.98 -2.42 -6.50
CA ASP A 99 -1.29 -2.49 -7.78
C ASP A 99 -0.48 -3.79 -7.98
N ASN A 100 -0.46 -4.67 -6.99
CA ASN A 100 0.34 -5.90 -6.93
C ASN A 100 1.86 -5.68 -7.04
N GLN A 101 2.35 -4.46 -6.80
CA GLN A 101 3.77 -4.10 -6.86
C GLN A 101 4.37 -3.91 -5.46
N HIS A 102 3.93 -4.69 -4.48
CA HIS A 102 4.42 -4.64 -3.09
C HIS A 102 5.77 -5.33 -2.89
N TRP A 103 6.27 -6.02 -3.92
CA TRP A 103 7.56 -6.69 -3.89
C TRP A 103 8.48 -6.04 -4.92
N PRO A 104 9.65 -5.52 -4.51
CA PRO A 104 10.66 -5.13 -5.50
C PRO A 104 11.06 -6.40 -6.26
N ASN A 105 11.33 -6.28 -7.56
CA ASN A 105 11.69 -7.40 -8.45
C ASN A 105 13.09 -7.97 -8.12
N GLY A 106 13.31 -8.48 -6.90
CA GLY A 106 14.57 -8.98 -6.38
C GLY A 106 15.26 -8.00 -5.41
N GLN A 107 16.60 -7.93 -5.49
CA GLN A 107 17.42 -7.07 -4.63
C GLN A 107 17.46 -5.65 -5.19
N GLY A 108 16.44 -4.86 -4.89
CA GLY A 108 16.32 -3.51 -5.43
C GLY A 108 15.37 -2.63 -4.65
N PHE A 109 15.27 -1.39 -5.12
CA PHE A 109 14.29 -0.42 -4.62
C PHE A 109 13.06 -0.40 -5.52
N PHE A 110 11.95 0.05 -4.96
CA PHE A 110 10.74 0.32 -5.73
C PHE A 110 11.00 1.40 -6.81
N PRO A 111 10.31 1.35 -7.96
CA PRO A 111 10.42 2.35 -9.02
C PRO A 111 10.24 3.79 -8.51
N GLU A 112 9.36 4.00 -7.54
CA GLU A 112 9.07 5.28 -6.89
C GLU A 112 10.31 5.82 -6.18
N PHE A 113 11.05 4.96 -5.47
CA PHE A 113 12.27 5.37 -4.79
C PHE A 113 13.34 5.80 -5.80
N HIS A 114 13.50 5.07 -6.91
CA HIS A 114 14.39 5.47 -7.99
C HIS A 114 13.94 6.80 -8.62
N GLY A 115 12.64 6.96 -8.87
CA GLY A 115 12.05 8.18 -9.37
C GLY A 115 12.32 9.38 -8.46
N LEU A 116 12.17 9.20 -7.15
CA LEU A 116 12.46 10.21 -6.14
C LEU A 116 13.95 10.54 -6.08
N ARG A 117 14.81 9.52 -5.97
CA ARG A 117 16.27 9.70 -5.88
C ARG A 117 16.85 10.38 -7.11
N ASN A 118 16.46 9.94 -8.31
CA ASN A 118 16.99 10.45 -9.57
C ASN A 118 16.43 11.82 -9.94
N SER A 119 15.30 12.22 -9.34
CA SER A 119 14.69 13.53 -9.58
C SER A 119 15.37 14.67 -8.84
N VAL A 120 16.29 14.39 -7.91
CA VAL A 120 17.01 15.41 -7.13
C VAL A 120 18.51 15.13 -7.15
N PRO A 121 19.37 16.11 -6.82
CA PRO A 121 20.80 15.87 -6.80
C PRO A 121 21.21 14.82 -5.74
N THR A 122 22.37 14.20 -5.93
CA THR A 122 22.94 13.27 -4.93
C THR A 122 23.69 13.98 -3.80
N ASN A 123 23.82 15.30 -3.89
CA ASN A 123 24.51 16.15 -2.91
C ASN A 123 23.62 16.44 -1.67
N PRO A 124 24.13 17.18 -0.65
CA PRO A 124 23.35 17.51 0.55
C PRO A 124 22.02 18.22 0.27
N ALA A 125 21.93 19.07 -0.75
CA ALA A 125 20.68 19.76 -1.09
C ALA A 125 19.60 18.77 -1.56
N GLY A 126 19.97 17.77 -2.37
CA GLY A 126 19.02 16.73 -2.76
C GLY A 126 18.66 15.76 -1.63
N TYR A 127 19.56 15.54 -0.65
CA TYR A 127 19.18 14.86 0.59
C TYR A 127 18.10 15.64 1.35
N THR A 128 18.31 16.95 1.55
CA THR A 128 17.31 17.83 2.19
C THR A 128 15.98 17.79 1.46
N ALA A 129 15.99 17.89 0.12
CA ALA A 129 14.76 17.84 -0.69
C ALA A 129 14.00 16.52 -0.53
N ARG A 130 14.69 15.38 -0.53
CA ARG A 130 14.05 14.07 -0.28
C ARG A 130 13.48 13.98 1.13
N LYS A 131 14.22 14.46 2.13
CA LYS A 131 13.76 14.49 3.51
C LYS A 131 12.47 15.32 3.63
N GLU A 132 12.47 16.55 3.11
CA GLU A 132 11.27 17.41 3.09
C GLU A 132 10.09 16.79 2.35
N PHE A 133 10.34 16.08 1.24
CA PHE A 133 9.31 15.35 0.52
C PHE A 133 8.71 14.22 1.37
N SER A 134 9.55 13.40 2.00
CA SER A 134 9.12 12.36 2.94
C SER A 134 8.32 12.93 4.13
N GLU A 135 8.76 14.07 4.68
CA GLU A 135 8.03 14.78 5.74
C GLU A 135 6.61 15.19 5.32
N LYS A 136 6.45 15.68 4.08
CA LYS A 136 5.15 16.06 3.53
C LYS A 136 4.22 14.86 3.39
N ILE A 137 4.70 13.74 2.85
CA ILE A 137 3.94 12.48 2.76
C ILE A 137 3.46 12.05 4.14
N ARG A 138 4.40 12.01 5.09
CA ARG A 138 4.13 11.59 6.46
C ARG A 138 3.09 12.45 7.15
N LYS A 139 3.19 13.78 6.98
CA LYS A 139 2.18 14.72 7.47
C LYS A 139 0.79 14.42 6.90
N VAL A 140 0.68 14.18 5.58
CA VAL A 140 -0.59 13.81 4.94
C VAL A 140 -1.16 12.52 5.53
N ILE A 141 -0.33 11.49 5.71
CA ILE A 141 -0.77 10.23 6.34
C ILE A 141 -1.30 10.50 7.76
N PHE A 142 -0.60 11.31 8.56
CA PHE A 142 -1.03 11.62 9.93
C PHE A 142 -2.33 12.43 9.96
N ASP A 143 -2.52 13.36 9.03
CA ASP A 143 -3.76 14.12 8.90
C ASP A 143 -4.94 13.19 8.53
N LEU A 144 -4.72 12.23 7.63
CA LEU A 144 -5.72 11.21 7.27
C LEU A 144 -6.06 10.28 8.45
N LEU A 145 -5.05 9.78 9.17
CA LEU A 145 -5.28 8.98 10.38
C LEU A 145 -5.97 9.77 11.50
N THR A 146 -5.72 11.07 11.56
CA THR A 146 -6.41 11.97 12.50
C THR A 146 -7.88 12.10 12.16
N ILE A 147 -8.22 12.35 10.89
CA ILE A 147 -9.61 12.43 10.48
C ILE A 147 -10.31 11.09 10.64
N TRP A 148 -9.59 9.99 10.43
CA TRP A 148 -10.10 8.65 10.67
C TRP A 148 -10.51 8.45 12.13
N ASN A 149 -9.59 8.66 13.06
CA ASN A 149 -9.90 8.53 14.48
C ASN A 149 -11.04 9.46 14.95
N ARG A 150 -11.12 10.68 14.40
CA ARG A 150 -12.21 11.61 14.72
C ARG A 150 -13.57 11.16 14.19
N THR A 151 -13.58 10.55 13.01
CA THR A 151 -14.83 10.16 12.34
C THR A 151 -15.42 8.91 12.99
N TRP A 152 -14.57 7.95 13.37
CA TRP A 152 -15.02 6.65 13.89
C TRP A 152 -14.86 6.49 15.41
N GLY A 153 -14.29 7.48 16.10
CA GLY A 153 -14.00 7.36 17.53
C GLY A 153 -12.95 6.30 17.85
N SER A 154 -12.16 5.88 16.86
CA SER A 154 -11.13 4.85 17.00
C SER A 154 -9.82 5.42 17.56
N THR A 155 -8.94 4.53 18.02
CA THR A 155 -7.54 4.84 18.29
C THR A 155 -6.66 4.05 17.34
N THR A 156 -5.86 4.76 16.54
CA THR A 156 -4.89 4.17 15.62
C THR A 156 -3.48 4.57 16.01
N MET A 157 -2.56 3.61 15.97
CA MET A 157 -1.12 3.82 16.11
C MET A 157 -0.45 3.49 14.78
N LEU A 158 0.36 4.40 14.24
CA LEU A 158 1.22 4.13 13.09
C LEU A 158 2.68 4.21 13.53
N LEU A 159 3.48 3.21 13.18
CA LEU A 159 4.92 3.23 13.39
C LEU A 159 5.62 3.22 12.03
N HIS A 160 6.59 4.12 11.88
CA HIS A 160 7.41 4.21 10.69
C HIS A 160 8.88 4.35 11.09
N VAL A 161 9.76 3.62 10.42
CA VAL A 161 11.22 3.70 10.58
C VAL A 161 11.83 3.93 9.21
N GLU A 162 12.74 4.89 9.12
CA GLU A 162 13.48 5.12 7.89
C GLU A 162 14.49 3.99 7.67
N GLY A 163 14.57 3.48 6.44
CA GLY A 163 15.60 2.50 6.07
C GLY A 163 17.00 3.11 5.93
N THR A 164 17.11 4.43 5.87
CA THR A 164 18.37 5.16 5.75
C THR A 164 18.95 5.52 7.11
N THR A 165 20.23 5.28 7.29
CA THR A 165 21.02 5.82 8.41
C THR A 165 22.14 6.72 7.89
N ALA A 166 22.77 7.49 8.78
CA ALA A 166 24.01 8.17 8.43
C ALA A 166 25.06 7.12 8.00
N PRO A 167 25.95 7.43 7.06
CA PRO A 167 27.00 6.52 6.65
C PRO A 167 27.82 5.98 7.82
N ASN A 168 28.29 4.75 7.69
CA ASN A 168 29.04 4.01 8.72
C ASN A 168 28.27 3.72 10.02
N THR A 169 27.01 4.15 10.14
CA THR A 169 26.18 3.88 11.32
C THR A 169 25.82 2.39 11.38
N PRO A 170 26.08 1.70 12.50
CA PRO A 170 25.66 0.32 12.68
C PRO A 170 24.13 0.19 12.58
N ALA A 171 23.67 -0.88 11.92
CA ALA A 171 22.26 -1.27 11.96
C ALA A 171 21.95 -1.94 13.31
N ALA A 172 21.83 -1.11 14.35
CA ALA A 172 21.47 -1.51 15.70
C ALA A 172 20.41 -0.55 16.28
N PRO A 173 19.53 -1.04 17.18
CA PRO A 173 18.38 -0.29 17.66
C PRO A 173 18.71 1.10 18.21
N GLU A 174 19.80 1.24 18.95
CA GLU A 174 20.26 2.48 19.57
C GLU A 174 20.64 3.59 18.56
N TYR A 175 20.79 3.27 17.27
CA TYR A 175 21.02 4.27 16.22
C TYR A 175 19.77 4.61 15.43
N LEU A 176 18.65 3.93 15.72
CA LEU A 176 17.40 4.09 14.98
C LEU A 176 16.38 4.87 15.80
N HIS A 177 15.40 5.40 15.10
CA HIS A 177 14.22 5.99 15.71
C HIS A 177 12.98 5.64 14.89
N ALA A 178 11.86 5.46 15.57
CA ALA A 178 10.56 5.32 14.96
C ALA A 178 9.80 6.65 15.05
N SER A 179 9.33 7.12 13.90
CA SER A 179 8.30 8.14 13.80
C SER A 179 6.94 7.50 14.07
N VAL A 180 6.30 7.91 15.15
CA VAL A 180 5.05 7.31 15.63
C VAL A 180 3.92 8.33 15.59
N TYR A 181 2.80 7.96 15.00
CA TYR A 181 1.53 8.67 15.15
C TYR A 181 0.70 8.03 16.26
N LEU A 182 0.25 8.85 17.21
CA LEU A 182 -0.65 8.47 18.30
C LEU A 182 -1.57 9.64 18.68
N PRO A 183 -2.90 9.44 18.86
CA PRO A 183 -3.80 10.51 19.29
C PRO A 183 -3.42 11.09 20.66
N PRO A 184 -3.15 12.41 20.79
CA PRO A 184 -2.76 12.99 22.07
C PRO A 184 -3.80 12.81 23.19
N ALA A 185 -5.09 12.80 22.83
CA ALA A 185 -6.18 12.57 23.78
C ALA A 185 -6.08 11.18 24.42
N PHE A 186 -5.71 10.16 23.64
CA PHE A 186 -5.51 8.80 24.14
C PHE A 186 -4.30 8.75 25.10
N ILE A 187 -3.17 9.34 24.71
CA ILE A 187 -1.95 9.36 25.54
C ILE A 187 -2.17 10.09 26.86
N GLY A 188 -2.90 11.21 26.85
CA GLY A 188 -3.23 11.97 28.05
C GLY A 188 -4.27 11.28 28.95
N GLY A 189 -5.21 10.54 28.36
CA GLY A 189 -6.26 9.83 29.09
C GLY A 189 -5.84 8.48 29.66
N HIS A 190 -4.78 7.86 29.11
CA HIS A 190 -4.36 6.49 29.43
C HIS A 190 -2.86 6.39 29.78
N PRO A 191 -2.40 7.02 30.88
CA PRO A 191 -1.00 6.94 31.32
C PRO A 191 -0.53 5.49 31.57
N GLU A 192 -1.42 4.59 31.98
CA GLU A 192 -1.15 3.16 32.17
C GLU A 192 -0.71 2.46 30.88
N SER A 193 -1.14 2.98 29.72
CA SER A 193 -0.80 2.41 28.41
C SER A 193 0.60 2.82 27.92
N HIS A 194 1.25 3.80 28.55
CA HIS A 194 2.56 4.32 28.11
C HIS A 194 3.63 3.24 28.04
N HIS A 195 3.60 2.30 28.98
CA HIS A 195 4.52 1.18 29.01
C HIS A 195 4.35 0.25 27.79
N ALA A 196 3.11 -0.16 27.51
CA ALA A 196 2.80 -1.02 26.37
C ALA A 196 3.17 -0.32 25.05
N ILE A 197 2.87 0.97 24.92
CA ILE A 197 3.23 1.78 23.74
C ILE A 197 4.75 1.81 23.54
N ALA A 198 5.51 2.09 24.60
CA ALA A 198 6.97 2.13 24.54
C ALA A 198 7.56 0.76 24.16
N GLN A 199 7.00 -0.32 24.71
CA GLN A 199 7.40 -1.69 24.36
C GLN A 199 7.10 -2.03 22.89
N ILE A 200 5.92 -1.67 22.38
CA ILE A 200 5.55 -1.87 20.97
C ILE A 200 6.53 -1.10 20.07
N ALA A 201 6.81 0.17 20.38
CA ALA A 201 7.74 0.98 19.59
C ALA A 201 9.17 0.42 19.60
N GLN A 202 9.67 0.02 20.77
CA GLN A 202 10.99 -0.60 20.88
C GLN A 202 11.06 -1.94 20.12
N SER A 203 10.06 -2.81 20.31
CA SER A 203 9.99 -4.10 19.61
C SER A 203 9.92 -3.93 18.09
N PHE A 204 9.19 -2.92 17.61
CA PHE A 204 9.14 -2.56 16.19
C PHE A 204 10.50 -2.11 15.66
N ILE A 205 11.23 -1.26 16.40
CA ILE A 205 12.58 -0.82 16.02
C ILE A 205 13.54 -2.02 15.92
N GLU A 206 13.52 -2.90 16.91
CA GLU A 206 14.40 -4.08 16.95
C GLU A 206 14.05 -5.08 15.85
N SER A 207 12.77 -5.43 15.71
CA SER A 207 12.32 -6.54 14.87
C SER A 207 12.10 -6.14 13.41
N ILE A 208 11.75 -4.88 13.14
CA ILE A 208 11.45 -4.38 11.79
C ILE A 208 12.47 -3.33 11.36
N GLY A 209 12.78 -2.36 12.22
CA GLY A 209 13.70 -1.26 11.89
C GLY A 209 15.11 -1.72 11.56
N VAL A 210 15.72 -2.55 12.41
CA VAL A 210 17.07 -3.07 12.16
C VAL A 210 17.17 -3.87 10.85
N PRO A 211 16.29 -4.86 10.58
CA PRO A 211 16.27 -5.52 9.28
C PRO A 211 16.05 -4.57 8.10
N THR A 212 15.17 -3.57 8.24
CA THR A 212 14.89 -2.58 7.19
C THR A 212 16.17 -1.82 6.79
N VAL A 213 16.95 -1.35 7.77
CA VAL A 213 18.22 -0.65 7.51
C VAL A 213 19.27 -1.56 6.88
N ARG A 214 19.36 -2.81 7.34
CA ARG A 214 20.27 -3.81 6.74
C ARG A 214 19.91 -4.07 5.28
N GLN A 215 18.64 -4.29 5.00
CA GLN A 215 18.15 -4.52 3.64
C GLN A 215 18.38 -3.28 2.75
N TRP A 216 18.09 -2.09 3.27
CA TRP A 216 18.34 -0.84 2.54
C TRP A 216 19.82 -0.68 2.20
N THR A 217 20.72 -0.94 3.16
CA THR A 217 22.18 -0.87 2.98
C THR A 217 22.66 -1.88 1.94
N ALA A 218 22.15 -3.11 2.00
CA ALA A 218 22.45 -4.14 1.01
C ALA A 218 21.98 -3.72 -0.39
N ASN A 219 20.75 -3.22 -0.53
CA ASN A 219 20.22 -2.75 -1.82
C ASN A 219 21.01 -1.57 -2.36
N ALA A 220 21.42 -0.63 -1.49
CA ALA A 220 22.27 0.50 -1.87
C ALA A 220 23.64 0.03 -2.40
N ALA A 221 24.25 -0.97 -1.74
CA ALA A 221 25.50 -1.57 -2.20
C ALA A 221 25.34 -2.26 -3.57
N HIS A 222 24.26 -3.03 -3.77
CA HIS A 222 23.95 -3.65 -5.07
C HIS A 222 23.73 -2.62 -6.18
N ALA A 223 23.16 -1.47 -5.85
CA ALA A 223 22.99 -0.35 -6.77
C ALA A 223 24.28 0.47 -7.02
N ASN A 224 25.42 0.04 -6.47
CA ASN A 224 26.70 0.76 -6.50
C ASN A 224 26.59 2.19 -5.93
N TRP A 225 25.72 2.39 -4.94
CA TRP A 225 25.62 3.68 -4.26
C TRP A 225 26.68 3.79 -3.19
N HIS A 226 27.71 4.55 -3.50
CA HIS A 226 28.77 4.90 -2.58
C HIS A 226 28.24 5.85 -1.48
N LEU A 227 28.06 5.35 -0.27
CA LEU A 227 27.69 6.11 0.92
C LEU A 227 28.93 6.79 1.53
N ASN A 228 29.75 7.45 0.71
CA ASN A 228 31.10 7.90 1.08
C ASN A 228 31.09 9.22 1.87
N GLN A 229 30.31 9.32 2.96
CA GLN A 229 30.59 10.38 3.93
C GLN A 229 31.72 9.90 4.82
N THR A 230 32.78 10.70 4.86
CA THR A 230 34.02 10.49 5.61
C THR A 230 33.86 10.67 7.11
N ASP A 231 32.65 10.99 7.56
CA ASP A 231 32.40 11.30 8.96
C ASP A 231 32.29 10.01 9.77
N ASP A 232 32.81 10.06 10.99
CA ASP A 232 32.65 8.98 11.96
C ASP A 232 31.18 8.67 12.18
N ALA A 233 30.88 7.41 12.48
CA ALA A 233 29.52 7.02 12.84
C ALA A 233 29.02 7.91 13.99
N PRO A 234 27.80 8.49 13.89
CA PRO A 234 27.25 9.29 14.97
C PRO A 234 27.19 8.45 16.25
N ALA A 235 27.33 9.09 17.41
CA ALA A 235 27.15 8.41 18.68
C ALA A 235 25.74 7.77 18.76
N PRO A 236 25.59 6.65 19.48
CA PRO A 236 24.29 6.08 19.80
C PRO A 236 23.33 7.14 20.35
N ASN A 237 22.03 6.97 20.13
CA ASN A 237 21.04 7.85 20.75
C ASN A 237 21.16 7.76 22.28
N GLU A 238 21.57 8.86 22.91
CA GLU A 238 21.47 8.99 24.37
C GLU A 238 20.00 9.15 24.73
N VAL A 239 19.41 8.11 25.32
CA VAL A 239 18.08 8.20 25.91
C VAL A 239 18.25 8.80 27.31
N SER A 240 18.48 10.11 27.35
CA SER A 240 18.64 10.87 28.60
C SER A 240 17.34 10.98 29.39
N ASP A 241 16.19 10.74 28.75
CA ASP A 241 14.88 10.87 29.36
C ASP A 241 14.31 9.50 29.74
N ASN A 242 14.02 9.33 31.03
CA ASN A 242 13.34 8.15 31.57
C ASN A 242 11.84 8.13 31.20
N THR A 243 11.32 9.11 30.47
CA THR A 243 9.96 9.07 29.92
C THR A 243 9.76 7.86 29.01
N LEU A 244 8.69 7.10 29.26
CA LEU A 244 8.29 5.96 28.43
C LEU A 244 7.78 6.40 27.06
N VAL A 245 6.90 7.41 27.05
CA VAL A 245 6.41 8.07 25.84
C VAL A 245 7.06 9.45 25.76
N PRO A 246 7.80 9.76 24.69
CA PRO A 246 8.45 11.06 24.54
C PRO A 246 7.41 12.17 24.40
N ALA A 247 7.82 13.42 24.59
CA ALA A 247 6.98 14.56 24.24
C ALA A 247 6.70 14.59 22.71
N PRO A 248 5.54 15.11 22.28
CA PRO A 248 5.24 15.25 20.86
C PRO A 248 6.21 16.25 20.21
N VAL A 249 6.57 16.01 18.94
CA VAL A 249 7.55 16.82 18.18
C VAL A 249 7.14 18.29 18.08
N HIS A 250 5.83 18.54 18.02
CA HIS A 250 5.26 19.88 18.14
C HIS A 250 4.15 19.87 19.21
N ARG A 251 3.93 21.02 19.85
CA ARG A 251 2.83 21.17 20.80
C ARG A 251 1.51 20.82 20.10
N HIS A 252 0.74 19.91 20.70
CA HIS A 252 -0.53 19.39 20.16
C HIS A 252 -0.45 18.54 18.89
N ALA A 253 0.75 18.19 18.40
CA ALA A 253 0.87 17.23 17.32
C ALA A 253 0.65 15.80 17.83
N ALA A 254 0.13 14.95 16.94
CA ALA A 254 0.02 13.51 17.17
C ALA A 254 1.31 12.75 16.81
N HIS A 255 2.42 13.45 16.59
CA HIS A 255 3.69 12.90 16.12
C HIS A 255 4.71 12.83 17.26
N TYR A 256 5.24 11.64 17.49
CA TYR A 256 6.23 11.30 18.50
C TYR A 256 7.45 10.64 17.85
N ILE A 257 8.64 10.84 18.40
CA ILE A 257 9.87 10.18 17.94
C ILE A 257 10.39 9.27 19.05
N PHE A 258 10.18 7.97 18.90
CA PHE A 258 10.73 6.97 19.80
C PHE A 258 12.13 6.62 19.35
N ARG A 259 13.14 6.98 20.14
CA ARG A 259 14.52 6.57 19.90
C ARG A 259 14.72 5.14 20.38
N GLY A 260 15.36 4.31 19.57
CA GLY A 260 15.65 2.95 19.95
C GLY A 260 16.63 2.91 21.11
N ARG A 261 16.43 1.92 21.98
CA ARG A 261 17.30 1.59 23.12
C ARG A 261 18.12 0.36 22.78
N HIS A 262 19.21 0.10 23.50
CA HIS A 262 20.02 -1.11 23.28
C HIS A 262 19.17 -2.39 23.28
N ALA A 263 19.54 -3.34 22.42
CA ALA A 263 18.82 -4.58 22.25
C ALA A 263 18.59 -5.31 23.58
N GLY A 264 17.35 -5.75 23.81
CA GLY A 264 16.97 -6.42 25.05
C GLY A 264 16.77 -5.48 26.24
N TRP A 265 16.73 -4.16 26.00
CA TRP A 265 16.28 -3.20 27.00
C TRP A 265 14.90 -3.62 27.53
N ARG A 266 14.84 -3.88 28.83
CA ARG A 266 13.59 -4.06 29.57
C ARG A 266 13.35 -2.81 30.39
N SER A 267 12.14 -2.30 30.33
CA SER A 267 11.73 -1.18 31.19
C SER A 267 12.05 -1.51 32.66
N PRO A 268 12.76 -0.63 33.39
CA PRO A 268 13.05 -0.83 34.81
C PRO A 268 11.77 -1.04 35.64
N VAL A 269 10.65 -0.47 35.19
CA VAL A 269 9.34 -0.60 35.85
C VAL A 269 8.85 -2.05 35.80
N ALA A 270 9.07 -2.76 34.70
CA ALA A 270 8.70 -4.17 34.61
C ALA A 270 9.52 -5.04 35.57
N ALA A 271 10.80 -4.73 35.74
CA ALA A 271 11.67 -5.44 36.68
C ALA A 271 11.26 -5.23 38.16
N ALA A 272 10.67 -4.08 38.49
CA ALA A 272 10.18 -3.79 39.84
C ALA A 272 8.88 -4.55 40.17
N VAL A 273 8.02 -4.81 39.17
CA VAL A 273 6.77 -5.57 39.35
C VAL A 273 7.05 -7.06 39.53
N ASP A 274 8.02 -7.61 38.79
CA ASP A 274 8.40 -9.02 38.91
C ASP A 274 9.24 -9.33 40.17
N GLY A 275 9.85 -8.31 40.80
CA GLY A 275 10.75 -8.47 41.95
C GLY A 275 10.12 -8.31 43.33
N GLY A 276 8.83 -7.94 43.43
CA GLY A 276 8.19 -7.51 44.68
C GLY A 276 7.64 -8.61 45.60
N GLY A 277 7.86 -9.89 45.29
CA GLY A 277 7.27 -11.03 46.02
C GLY A 277 8.10 -11.65 47.15
N ALA A 278 9.25 -11.07 47.51
CA ALA A 278 10.09 -11.57 48.61
C ALA A 278 10.06 -10.58 49.79
N ASP A 279 8.90 -10.46 50.43
CA ASP A 279 8.77 -9.74 51.69
C ASP A 279 9.46 -10.54 52.80
N ASN A 280 10.66 -10.08 53.18
CA ASN A 280 11.37 -10.49 54.39
C ASN A 280 10.70 -9.83 55.61
N THR A 281 9.47 -10.21 55.91
CA THR A 281 8.83 -9.86 57.19
C THR A 281 9.49 -10.69 58.30
N PRO A 282 10.18 -10.09 59.30
CA PRO A 282 10.80 -10.85 60.38
C PRO A 282 9.73 -11.59 61.20
N ALA A 283 9.94 -12.90 61.34
CA ALA A 283 9.05 -13.83 62.03
C ALA A 283 8.73 -13.39 63.48
N PRO A 284 7.45 -13.21 63.85
CA PRO A 284 7.04 -13.37 65.24
C PRO A 284 7.10 -14.87 65.59
N SER A 285 7.75 -15.12 66.72
CA SER A 285 7.96 -16.43 67.34
C SER A 285 6.70 -17.29 67.41
N SER A 286 6.89 -18.53 66.96
CA SER A 286 6.10 -19.75 67.15
C SER A 286 5.13 -19.74 68.33
N GLN A 287 3.84 -19.84 68.00
CA GLN A 287 2.93 -20.71 68.73
C GLN A 287 2.11 -21.56 67.75
N ASP A 288 2.04 -22.83 68.14
CA ASP A 288 1.32 -23.97 67.59
C ASP A 288 -0.09 -23.70 67.05
N SER A 289 -0.55 -24.71 66.29
CA SER A 289 -1.93 -25.02 65.87
C SER A 289 -2.48 -24.30 64.64
N ASP A 290 -2.31 -24.91 63.46
CA ASP A 290 -3.43 -25.44 62.66
C ASP A 290 -2.98 -25.82 61.25
N GLN A 291 -2.42 -27.03 61.14
CA GLN A 291 -2.38 -27.79 59.90
C GLN A 291 -3.81 -28.29 59.58
N SER A 292 -4.66 -27.47 58.95
CA SER A 292 -5.87 -27.93 58.25
C SER A 292 -6.70 -26.75 57.71
N ARG A 293 -6.34 -26.14 56.57
CA ARG A 293 -7.31 -25.44 55.70
C ARG A 293 -6.73 -24.91 54.38
N TYR A 294 -6.05 -25.76 53.61
CA TYR A 294 -6.00 -25.59 52.14
C TYR A 294 -7.03 -26.53 51.50
N GLY A 295 -8.29 -26.36 51.91
CA GLY A 295 -9.45 -26.72 51.12
C GLY A 295 -9.90 -25.48 50.40
N SER A 296 -9.07 -24.98 49.47
CA SER A 296 -9.49 -23.95 48.53
C SER A 296 -10.47 -24.61 47.57
N GLU A 297 -11.75 -24.61 47.95
CA GLU A 297 -12.81 -24.91 46.99
C GLU A 297 -12.58 -24.03 45.75
N PRO A 298 -12.57 -24.63 44.55
CA PRO A 298 -12.40 -23.86 43.32
C PRO A 298 -13.43 -22.74 43.33
N PRO A 299 -13.07 -21.50 42.96
CA PRO A 299 -14.00 -20.38 42.98
C PRO A 299 -15.26 -20.79 42.22
N GLU A 300 -16.38 -20.93 42.93
CA GLU A 300 -17.66 -21.21 42.30
C GLU A 300 -17.91 -20.08 41.31
N PHE A 301 -17.92 -20.41 40.02
CA PHE A 301 -18.32 -19.48 38.98
C PHE A 301 -19.74 -19.03 39.31
N THR A 302 -19.88 -17.75 39.68
CA THR A 302 -21.19 -17.17 39.93
C THR A 302 -22.06 -17.32 38.68
N ALA A 303 -23.37 -17.43 38.85
CA ALA A 303 -24.31 -17.51 37.73
C ALA A 303 -24.10 -16.37 36.71
N ASP A 304 -23.69 -15.19 37.20
CA ASP A 304 -23.34 -14.03 36.38
C ASP A 304 -22.07 -14.25 35.54
N ALA A 305 -21.05 -14.92 36.07
CA ALA A 305 -19.84 -15.25 35.32
C ALA A 305 -20.13 -16.26 34.20
N LEU A 306 -21.00 -17.24 34.44
CA LEU A 306 -21.46 -18.18 33.41
C LEU A 306 -22.31 -17.50 32.34
N ALA A 307 -23.19 -16.56 32.73
CA ALA A 307 -23.98 -15.77 31.80
C ALA A 307 -23.08 -14.88 30.91
N LEU A 308 -22.03 -14.27 31.49
CA LEU A 308 -21.06 -13.48 30.74
C LEU A 308 -20.27 -14.33 29.73
N LEU A 309 -19.81 -15.52 30.13
CA LEU A 309 -19.11 -16.44 29.21
C LEU A 309 -20.00 -16.87 28.05
N SER A 310 -21.28 -17.20 28.32
CA SER A 310 -22.25 -17.53 27.26
C SER A 310 -22.53 -16.35 26.33
N ALA A 311 -22.61 -15.13 26.85
CA ALA A 311 -22.77 -13.93 26.04
C ALA A 311 -21.56 -13.67 25.14
N LEU A 312 -20.33 -13.85 25.65
CA LEU A 312 -19.11 -13.72 24.87
C LEU A 312 -19.00 -14.78 23.77
N GLU A 313 -19.36 -16.03 24.07
CA GLU A 313 -19.43 -17.09 23.07
C GLU A 313 -20.45 -16.77 21.97
N ARG A 314 -21.61 -16.20 22.34
CA ARG A 314 -22.62 -15.78 21.37
C ARG A 314 -22.16 -14.63 20.49
N ILE A 315 -21.41 -13.67 21.03
CA ILE A 315 -20.81 -12.58 20.24
C ILE A 315 -19.82 -13.14 19.23
N ALA A 316 -18.92 -14.04 19.65
CA ALA A 316 -17.95 -14.66 18.74
C ALA A 316 -18.64 -15.46 17.61
N GLN A 317 -19.73 -16.16 17.90
CA GLN A 317 -20.54 -16.83 16.87
C GLN A 317 -21.17 -15.85 15.88
N LEU A 318 -21.71 -14.73 16.37
CA LEU A 318 -22.31 -13.71 15.52
C LEU A 318 -21.27 -13.01 14.64
N GLU A 319 -20.07 -12.78 15.16
CA GLU A 319 -18.94 -12.25 14.37
C GLU A 319 -18.55 -13.23 13.25
N GLN A 320 -18.46 -14.53 13.55
CA GLN A 320 -18.20 -15.55 12.55
C GLN A 320 -19.31 -15.63 11.48
N GLU A 321 -20.58 -15.56 11.88
CA GLU A 321 -21.72 -15.50 10.95
C GLU A 321 -21.65 -14.24 10.07
N ALA A 322 -21.30 -13.08 10.63
CA ALA A 322 -21.13 -11.83 9.90
C ALA A 322 -20.02 -11.95 8.83
N ASP A 323 -18.85 -12.48 9.20
CA ASP A 323 -17.74 -12.68 8.27
C ASP A 323 -18.09 -13.65 7.13
N GLN A 324 -18.85 -14.70 7.43
CA GLN A 324 -19.37 -15.62 6.40
C GLN A 324 -20.32 -14.90 5.44
N THR A 325 -21.24 -14.06 5.95
CA THR A 325 -22.17 -13.31 5.09
C THR A 325 -21.44 -12.27 4.22
N VAL A 326 -20.42 -11.59 4.75
CA VAL A 326 -19.58 -10.66 3.99
C VAL A 326 -18.83 -11.40 2.86
N SER A 327 -18.29 -12.58 3.16
CA SER A 327 -17.63 -13.43 2.16
C SER A 327 -18.59 -13.87 1.06
N GLN A 328 -19.82 -14.26 1.41
CA GLN A 328 -20.86 -14.61 0.43
C GLN A 328 -21.26 -13.41 -0.45
N LEU A 329 -21.39 -12.21 0.14
CA LEU A 329 -21.67 -10.99 -0.61
C LEU A 329 -20.55 -10.67 -1.59
N HIS A 330 -19.28 -10.84 -1.19
CA HIS A 330 -18.14 -10.63 -2.07
C HIS A 330 -18.16 -11.57 -3.28
N MET A 331 -18.42 -12.87 -3.07
CA MET A 331 -18.54 -13.84 -4.17
C MET A 331 -19.70 -13.49 -5.12
N LEU A 332 -20.86 -13.08 -4.60
CA LEU A 332 -22.00 -12.67 -5.43
C LEU A 332 -21.73 -11.38 -6.20
N MET A 333 -21.00 -10.43 -5.62
CA MET A 333 -20.58 -9.21 -6.31
C MET A 333 -19.62 -9.53 -7.45
N GLU A 334 -18.66 -10.43 -7.24
CA GLU A 334 -17.74 -10.89 -8.27
C GLU A 334 -18.50 -11.57 -9.43
N GLU A 335 -19.42 -12.49 -9.11
CA GLU A 335 -20.27 -13.14 -10.12
C GLU A 335 -21.12 -12.13 -10.91
N ALA A 336 -21.68 -11.12 -10.24
CA ALA A 336 -22.44 -10.07 -10.90
C ALA A 336 -21.57 -9.23 -11.85
N THR A 337 -20.34 -8.90 -11.47
CA THR A 337 -19.40 -8.18 -12.35
C THR A 337 -18.97 -9.02 -13.56
N ASP A 338 -18.81 -10.33 -13.38
CA ASP A 338 -18.49 -11.28 -14.44
C ASP A 338 -19.63 -11.38 -15.46
N LEU A 339 -20.86 -11.50 -14.98
CA LEU A 339 -22.07 -11.50 -15.81
C LEU A 339 -22.26 -10.17 -16.55
N GLN A 340 -21.99 -9.04 -15.88
CA GLN A 340 -22.04 -7.72 -16.52
C GLN A 340 -21.02 -7.61 -17.67
N THR A 341 -19.81 -8.12 -17.49
CA THR A 341 -18.76 -8.14 -18.52
C THR A 341 -19.15 -9.01 -19.71
N ARG A 342 -19.72 -10.21 -19.45
CA ARG A 342 -20.24 -11.10 -20.51
C ARG A 342 -21.37 -10.45 -21.30
N ASN A 343 -22.28 -9.75 -20.63
CA ASN A 343 -23.37 -9.01 -21.29
C ASN A 343 -22.85 -7.87 -22.18
N HIS A 344 -21.83 -7.13 -21.75
CA HIS A 344 -21.21 -6.10 -22.58
C HIS A 344 -20.54 -6.70 -23.84
N SER A 345 -19.79 -7.80 -23.67
CA SER A 345 -19.16 -8.51 -24.79
C SER A 345 -20.20 -9.05 -25.79
N ALA A 346 -21.30 -9.61 -25.29
CA ALA A 346 -22.41 -10.08 -26.13
C ALA A 346 -23.09 -8.93 -26.90
N ALA A 347 -23.29 -7.78 -26.25
CA ALA A 347 -23.85 -6.59 -26.90
C ALA A 347 -22.93 -6.04 -28.00
N ASP A 348 -21.62 -6.05 -27.79
CA ASP A 348 -20.65 -5.62 -28.79
C ASP A 348 -20.58 -6.59 -29.98
N GLU A 349 -20.64 -7.90 -29.75
CA GLU A 349 -20.73 -8.86 -30.85
C GLU A 349 -22.04 -8.72 -31.63
N GLN A 350 -23.16 -8.44 -30.94
CA GLN A 350 -24.44 -8.15 -31.60
C GLN A 350 -24.36 -6.88 -32.48
N ARG A 351 -23.67 -5.84 -32.04
CA ARG A 351 -23.40 -4.64 -32.86
C ARG A 351 -22.53 -4.98 -34.07
N ARG A 352 -21.49 -5.80 -33.88
CA ARG A 352 -20.60 -6.25 -34.96
C ARG A 352 -21.37 -7.02 -36.04
N LEU A 353 -22.24 -7.95 -35.63
CA LEU A 353 -23.10 -8.70 -36.56
C LEU A 353 -24.09 -7.79 -37.31
N HIS A 354 -24.68 -6.79 -36.64
CA HIS A 354 -25.54 -5.81 -37.31
C HIS A 354 -24.79 -5.02 -38.40
N MET A 355 -23.54 -4.60 -38.14
CA MET A 355 -22.73 -3.92 -39.16
C MET A 355 -22.43 -4.81 -40.37
N VAL A 356 -22.14 -6.10 -40.14
CA VAL A 356 -21.92 -7.07 -41.23
C VAL A 356 -23.19 -7.28 -42.06
N ILE A 357 -24.34 -7.44 -41.41
CA ILE A 357 -25.64 -7.59 -42.09
C ILE A 357 -25.94 -6.35 -42.94
N ALA A 358 -25.76 -5.15 -42.39
CA ALA A 358 -25.97 -3.89 -43.12
C ALA A 358 -25.06 -3.79 -44.36
N SER A 359 -23.77 -4.15 -44.22
CA SER A 359 -22.83 -4.17 -45.34
C SER A 359 -23.22 -5.17 -46.43
N LEU A 360 -23.67 -6.38 -46.06
CA LEU A 360 -24.13 -7.38 -47.02
C LEU A 360 -25.39 -6.95 -47.75
N GLN A 361 -26.32 -6.27 -47.07
CA GLN A 361 -27.53 -5.71 -47.68
C GLN A 361 -27.18 -4.63 -48.71
N GLU A 362 -26.20 -3.77 -48.42
CA GLU A 362 -25.71 -2.76 -49.36
C GLU A 362 -25.09 -3.42 -50.60
N GLN A 363 -24.24 -4.43 -50.42
CA GLN A 363 -23.65 -5.20 -51.53
C GLN A 363 -24.71 -5.89 -52.39
N LEU A 364 -25.72 -6.50 -51.77
CA LEU A 364 -26.82 -7.15 -52.49
C LEU A 364 -27.64 -6.14 -53.31
N THR A 365 -27.91 -4.96 -52.73
CA THR A 365 -28.63 -3.88 -53.40
C THR A 365 -27.83 -3.36 -54.60
N ALA A 366 -26.53 -3.15 -54.44
CA ALA A 366 -25.63 -2.74 -55.52
C ALA A 366 -25.55 -3.80 -56.64
N ALA A 367 -25.46 -5.09 -56.28
CA ALA A 367 -25.46 -6.19 -57.25
C ALA A 367 -26.78 -6.29 -58.04
N SER A 368 -27.91 -6.12 -57.36
CA SER A 368 -29.24 -6.10 -57.98
C SER A 368 -29.41 -4.93 -58.96
N ALA A 369 -28.92 -3.74 -58.58
CA ALA A 369 -28.91 -2.57 -59.46
C ALA A 369 -28.02 -2.79 -60.71
N ALA A 370 -26.84 -3.40 -60.53
CA ALA A 370 -25.95 -3.74 -61.63
C ALA A 370 -26.58 -4.74 -62.61
N LEU A 371 -27.28 -5.77 -62.12
CA LEU A 371 -28.01 -6.73 -62.95
C LEU A 371 -29.16 -6.08 -63.71
N SER A 372 -29.89 -5.15 -63.08
CA SER A 372 -31.01 -4.44 -63.71
C SER A 372 -30.56 -3.46 -64.81
N SER A 373 -29.32 -2.94 -64.72
CA SER A 373 -28.73 -2.05 -65.73
C SER A 373 -28.21 -2.76 -66.97
N ARG A 374 -28.10 -4.09 -66.96
CA ARG A 374 -27.60 -4.88 -68.08
C ARG A 374 -28.72 -5.09 -69.10
N SER A 375 -28.76 -4.28 -70.15
CA SER A 375 -29.65 -4.51 -71.29
C SER A 375 -29.39 -5.90 -71.88
N PRO A 376 -30.44 -6.63 -72.31
CA PRO A 376 -30.29 -7.98 -72.84
C PRO A 376 -29.32 -7.99 -74.03
N PRO A 377 -28.32 -8.88 -74.06
CA PRO A 377 -27.38 -8.94 -75.17
C PRO A 377 -28.12 -9.35 -76.44
N SER A 378 -27.98 -8.53 -77.49
CA SER A 378 -28.40 -8.91 -78.84
C SER A 378 -27.57 -10.12 -79.28
N TYR A 379 -28.21 -11.27 -79.40
CA TYR A 379 -27.59 -12.51 -79.87
C TYR A 379 -27.17 -12.35 -81.34
N THR A 380 -25.86 -12.24 -81.60
CA THR A 380 -25.25 -12.58 -82.89
C THR A 380 -24.42 -13.84 -82.72
N SER A 381 -24.88 -14.90 -83.38
CA SER A 381 -24.33 -16.26 -83.38
C SER A 381 -22.98 -16.33 -84.11
N HIS A 382 -21.89 -16.61 -83.39
CA HIS A 382 -20.70 -17.20 -84.00
C HIS A 382 -20.11 -18.27 -83.09
N LEU A 383 -20.21 -19.51 -83.59
CA LEU A 383 -19.52 -20.70 -83.11
C LEU A 383 -18.02 -20.56 -83.40
N THR A 384 -17.15 -20.80 -82.40
CA THR A 384 -15.91 -21.59 -82.56
C THR A 384 -15.12 -21.76 -81.27
N SER A 385 -14.82 -23.03 -81.00
CA SER A 385 -13.63 -23.61 -80.35
C SER A 385 -13.43 -23.60 -78.82
N PRO A 386 -12.92 -24.71 -78.25
CA PRO A 386 -12.85 -24.95 -76.82
C PRO A 386 -11.49 -24.51 -76.24
N VAL A 387 -11.53 -23.76 -75.14
CA VAL A 387 -10.33 -23.39 -74.38
C VAL A 387 -10.29 -24.16 -73.06
N ARG A 388 -9.14 -24.79 -72.85
CA ARG A 388 -8.71 -25.63 -71.72
C ARG A 388 -8.83 -24.88 -70.39
N VAL A 389 -9.52 -25.48 -69.43
CA VAL A 389 -9.61 -24.99 -68.04
C VAL A 389 -8.38 -25.47 -67.26
N SER A 390 -7.52 -24.54 -66.83
CA SER A 390 -6.45 -24.80 -65.88
C SER A 390 -6.96 -24.56 -64.46
N ARG A 391 -6.92 -25.62 -63.65
CA ARG A 391 -7.43 -25.68 -62.28
C ARG A 391 -6.30 -25.29 -61.33
N ALA A 392 -6.36 -24.10 -60.75
CA ALA A 392 -5.50 -23.70 -59.63
C ALA A 392 -6.40 -23.45 -58.40
N SER A 393 -6.29 -24.33 -57.42
CA SER A 393 -6.94 -24.20 -56.11
C SER A 393 -6.19 -23.19 -55.25
N PRO A 394 -6.88 -22.31 -54.49
CA PRO A 394 -6.25 -21.55 -53.42
C PRO A 394 -6.20 -22.39 -52.14
N MET A 395 -5.03 -22.46 -51.52
CA MET A 395 -4.85 -23.07 -50.20
C MET A 395 -5.41 -22.14 -49.12
N LEU A 396 -6.35 -22.66 -48.32
CA LEU A 396 -6.73 -22.08 -47.04
C LEU A 396 -5.62 -22.37 -46.01
N SER A 397 -5.03 -21.32 -45.47
CA SER A 397 -4.22 -21.37 -44.26
C SER A 397 -5.11 -21.18 -43.03
N THR A 398 -5.15 -22.19 -42.17
CA THR A 398 -5.74 -22.18 -40.82
C THR A 398 -4.80 -21.44 -39.85
N PRO A 399 -5.31 -20.56 -38.97
CA PRO A 399 -4.52 -20.10 -37.84
C PRO A 399 -4.61 -21.11 -36.70
N GLY A 400 -3.43 -21.55 -36.24
CA GLY A 400 -3.25 -22.43 -35.09
C GLY A 400 -3.69 -21.75 -33.80
N ARG A 401 -4.52 -22.45 -33.04
CA ARG A 401 -4.93 -22.10 -31.68
C ARG A 401 -3.96 -22.78 -30.72
N SER A 402 -2.96 -22.06 -30.23
CA SER A 402 -2.15 -22.50 -29.08
C SER A 402 -2.92 -22.15 -27.81
N GLN A 403 -3.47 -23.16 -27.15
CA GLN A 403 -4.02 -23.05 -25.81
C GLN A 403 -3.00 -23.70 -24.88
N THR A 404 -2.18 -22.88 -24.22
CA THR A 404 -1.34 -23.30 -23.11
C THR A 404 -2.20 -23.29 -21.86
N ASP A 405 -2.59 -24.48 -21.39
CA ASP A 405 -3.02 -24.68 -20.02
C ASP A 405 -1.81 -24.43 -19.12
N GLN A 406 -1.90 -23.43 -18.25
CA GLN A 406 -1.12 -23.39 -17.03
C GLN A 406 -2.10 -23.48 -15.85
N PRO A 407 -1.88 -24.39 -14.89
CA PRO A 407 -2.70 -24.45 -13.68
C PRO A 407 -2.41 -23.22 -12.81
N LEU A 408 -3.48 -22.57 -12.37
CA LEU A 408 -3.42 -21.50 -11.39
C LEU A 408 -3.06 -22.13 -10.03
N HIS A 409 -1.89 -21.84 -9.50
CA HIS A 409 -1.55 -22.13 -8.10
C HIS A 409 -2.14 -21.04 -7.21
N MET A 410 -3.12 -21.41 -6.40
CA MET A 410 -3.63 -20.56 -5.32
C MET A 410 -3.14 -21.13 -3.98
N THR A 411 -2.29 -20.38 -3.29
CA THR A 411 -1.87 -20.70 -1.91
C THR A 411 -2.48 -19.66 -0.99
N THR A 412 -3.51 -20.07 -0.24
CA THR A 412 -4.16 -19.22 0.76
C THR A 412 -3.63 -19.59 2.14
N ALA A 413 -2.93 -18.66 2.79
CA ALA A 413 -2.59 -18.76 4.20
C ALA A 413 -3.63 -17.97 5.01
N TYR A 414 -4.26 -18.62 5.98
CA TYR A 414 -5.18 -17.97 6.90
C TYR A 414 -4.45 -17.64 8.21
N LEU A 415 -4.61 -16.40 8.67
CA LEU A 415 -4.34 -15.99 10.04
C LEU A 415 -5.61 -16.25 10.85
N ASP A 416 -5.55 -17.20 11.76
CA ASP A 416 -6.58 -17.39 12.78
C ASP A 416 -6.10 -16.74 14.08
N SER A 417 -6.91 -15.86 14.65
CA SER A 417 -6.63 -15.18 15.91
C SER A 417 -7.65 -15.60 16.96
N VAL A 418 -7.41 -16.72 17.63
CA VAL A 418 -8.12 -17.03 18.88
C VAL A 418 -7.15 -17.54 19.96
N VAL A 419 -6.92 -16.62 20.91
CA VAL A 419 -6.60 -16.79 22.35
C VAL A 419 -5.17 -17.13 22.76
N ALA A 420 -4.59 -16.23 23.57
CA ALA A 420 -4.01 -16.60 24.87
C ALA A 420 -4.03 -15.44 25.86
N THR A 421 -4.91 -15.52 26.85
CA THR A 421 -4.67 -14.95 28.17
C THR A 421 -3.48 -15.66 28.82
N SER A 422 -2.58 -14.85 29.37
CA SER A 422 -1.45 -15.19 30.27
C SER A 422 -0.17 -15.79 29.64
N HIS A 423 0.87 -14.95 29.72
CA HIS A 423 2.31 -15.19 29.74
C HIS A 423 3.03 -15.84 28.53
N MET A 424 3.98 -15.05 28.01
CA MET A 424 5.00 -15.36 27.00
C MET A 424 4.51 -15.52 25.56
N ALA A 425 4.55 -14.43 24.79
CA ALA A 425 4.38 -14.47 23.35
C ALA A 425 5.60 -15.16 22.69
N SER A 426 5.45 -16.43 22.35
CA SER A 426 6.25 -17.16 21.36
C SER A 426 5.34 -17.48 20.18
N VAL A 427 5.73 -17.07 18.98
CA VAL A 427 5.09 -17.52 17.73
C VAL A 427 5.59 -18.93 17.45
N ARG A 428 4.69 -19.93 17.41
CA ARG A 428 5.00 -21.28 16.92
C ARG A 428 4.11 -21.61 15.72
N LEU A 429 4.75 -22.06 14.65
CA LEU A 429 4.11 -22.63 13.47
C LEU A 429 3.67 -24.07 13.80
N MET A 430 2.39 -24.40 13.67
CA MET A 430 1.91 -25.77 13.78
C MET A 430 1.25 -26.18 12.46
N VAL A 431 1.82 -27.21 11.80
CA VAL A 431 1.26 -27.81 10.60
C VAL A 431 0.49 -29.06 11.02
N ARG A 432 -0.81 -29.14 10.72
CA ARG A 432 -1.64 -30.29 11.09
C ARG A 432 -2.04 -31.08 9.84
N TYR A 433 -1.57 -32.33 9.79
CA TYR A 433 -2.00 -33.31 8.79
C TYR A 433 -3.38 -33.88 9.17
N VAL A 434 -4.36 -33.79 8.27
CA VAL A 434 -5.69 -34.39 8.45
C VAL A 434 -5.84 -35.55 7.47
N PRO A 435 -6.06 -36.79 7.95
CA PRO A 435 -6.21 -37.95 7.07
C PRO A 435 -7.43 -37.83 6.15
N LEU A 436 -7.27 -38.22 4.88
CA LEU A 436 -8.30 -38.16 3.82
C LEU A 436 -9.63 -38.82 4.19
N THR A 437 -9.57 -39.85 5.03
CA THR A 437 -10.74 -40.59 5.53
C THR A 437 -11.67 -39.74 6.40
N ARG A 438 -11.15 -38.68 7.03
CA ARG A 438 -11.96 -37.72 7.79
C ARG A 438 -12.63 -36.70 6.86
N TRP A 439 -11.94 -36.29 5.80
CA TRP A 439 -12.49 -35.41 4.77
C TRP A 439 -13.68 -36.03 4.03
N SER A 440 -13.59 -37.30 3.63
CA SER A 440 -14.71 -37.96 2.94
C SER A 440 -15.97 -38.07 3.81
N LYS A 441 -15.81 -38.23 5.13
CA LYS A 441 -16.92 -38.30 6.08
C LYS A 441 -17.58 -36.93 6.29
N GLU A 442 -16.81 -35.85 6.32
CA GLU A 442 -17.35 -34.49 6.44
C GLU A 442 -17.98 -33.99 5.12
N LEU A 443 -17.38 -34.31 3.97
CA LEU A 443 -17.94 -34.00 2.63
C LEU A 443 -19.33 -34.62 2.43
N ARG A 444 -19.54 -35.85 2.90
CA ARG A 444 -20.85 -36.52 2.85
C ARG A 444 -21.93 -35.83 3.71
N LYS A 445 -21.54 -35.04 4.71
CA LYS A 445 -22.50 -34.27 5.52
C LYS A 445 -22.98 -33.00 4.82
N LEU A 446 -22.29 -32.54 3.78
CA LEU A 446 -22.60 -31.27 3.10
C LEU A 446 -23.78 -31.37 2.11
N ALA A 447 -24.49 -32.51 2.06
CA ALA A 447 -25.65 -32.74 1.20
C ALA A 447 -25.45 -32.38 -0.29
N LEU A 448 -24.19 -32.35 -0.74
CA LEU A 448 -23.84 -32.15 -2.14
C LEU A 448 -24.29 -33.38 -2.95
N GLY A 449 -24.74 -33.18 -4.19
CA GLY A 449 -25.10 -34.29 -5.07
C GLY A 449 -23.93 -35.24 -5.31
N GLU A 450 -24.18 -36.55 -5.42
CA GLU A 450 -23.14 -37.59 -5.49
C GLU A 450 -22.08 -37.32 -6.56
N VAL A 451 -22.47 -36.80 -7.73
CA VAL A 451 -21.56 -36.47 -8.83
C VAL A 451 -20.56 -35.37 -8.44
N LEU A 452 -21.00 -34.37 -7.68
CA LEU A 452 -20.14 -33.28 -7.22
C LEU A 452 -19.25 -33.73 -6.06
N GLN A 453 -19.76 -34.59 -5.17
CA GLN A 453 -18.96 -35.19 -4.11
C GLN A 453 -17.84 -36.08 -4.67
N GLU A 454 -18.14 -36.92 -5.67
CA GLU A 454 -17.12 -37.72 -6.35
C GLU A 454 -16.13 -36.85 -7.13
N GLY A 455 -16.60 -35.79 -7.80
CA GLY A 455 -15.71 -34.86 -8.50
C GLY A 455 -14.70 -34.19 -7.57
N ILE A 456 -15.14 -33.75 -6.39
CA ILE A 456 -14.26 -33.15 -5.37
C ILE A 456 -13.31 -34.19 -4.77
N LEU A 457 -13.79 -35.41 -4.49
CA LEU A 457 -12.95 -36.48 -3.96
C LEU A 457 -11.89 -36.93 -4.97
N ASN A 458 -12.22 -37.01 -6.26
CA ASN A 458 -11.26 -37.40 -7.30
C ASN A 458 -10.23 -36.29 -7.54
N ALA A 459 -10.62 -35.02 -7.56
CA ALA A 459 -9.68 -33.90 -7.67
C ALA A 459 -8.69 -33.87 -6.48
N LEU A 460 -9.16 -34.17 -5.27
CA LEU A 460 -8.30 -34.26 -4.08
C LEU A 460 -7.38 -35.50 -4.08
N MET A 461 -7.76 -36.56 -4.79
CA MET A 461 -6.94 -37.79 -4.93
C MET A 461 -5.89 -37.65 -6.03
N ASP A 462 -6.22 -36.98 -7.14
CA ASP A 462 -5.29 -36.71 -8.24
C ASP A 462 -4.12 -35.80 -7.80
N ASP A 463 -4.35 -34.92 -6.82
CA ASP A 463 -3.30 -34.08 -6.19
C ASP A 463 -2.36 -34.85 -5.25
N LEU A 464 -2.67 -36.10 -4.89
CA LEU A 464 -1.89 -36.92 -3.94
C LEU A 464 -0.99 -37.99 -4.62
N GLU A 465 -1.15 -38.22 -5.93
CA GLU A 465 -0.29 -39.15 -6.70
C GLU A 465 0.92 -38.47 -7.40
N LEU A 466 1.23 -37.22 -7.04
CA LEU A 466 2.44 -36.48 -7.39
C LEU A 466 3.30 -36.19 -6.15
#